data_AF-A0A7Y5DV14-F1
#
_entry.id   AF-A0A7Y5DV14-F1
#
_cell.length_a   1.000
_cell.length_b   1.000
_cell.length_c   1.000
_cell.angle_alpha   90.00
_cell.angle_beta   90.00
_cell.angle_gamma   90.00
#
_symmetry.space_group_name_H-M   'P 1'
#
loop_
_entity.id
_entity.type
_entity.pdbx_description
1 polymer ?
#
loop_
_entity_poly.entity_id
_entity_poly.type
_entity_poly.pdbx_seq_one_letter_code
_entity_poly.pdbx_strand_id
1 'polypeptide(L)' 'MRLTGLVARFAWLSENPPIGKRRDDIKQGYYCFPEGSHVIFYTLTSYGIDVIGIPHQRMDVMGHLEDEG' A
#
# COMPACT_ATOMS: atom_id res chain seq x y z
N MET A 1 7.83 -3.46 -15.00
CA MET A 1 6.47 -2.92 -14.76
C MET A 1 6.29 -1.65 -15.59
N ARG A 2 5.19 -1.46 -16.30
CA ARG A 2 4.89 -0.15 -16.93
C ARG A 2 4.25 0.76 -15.87
N LEU A 3 4.75 1.98 -15.74
CA LEU A 3 4.29 2.98 -14.77
C LEU A 3 2.76 3.19 -14.81
N THR A 4 2.14 2.96 -15.96
CA THR A 4 0.70 3.08 -16.21
C THR A 4 -0.18 2.19 -15.30
N GLY A 5 0.30 1.00 -14.89
CA GLY A 5 -0.50 0.09 -14.05
C GLY A 5 -0.72 0.62 -12.63
N LEU A 6 0.33 1.18 -12.02
CA LEU A 6 0.24 1.79 -10.69
C LEU A 6 -0.69 3.00 -10.68
N VAL A 7 -0.56 3.88 -11.68
CA VAL A 7 -1.39 5.10 -11.76
C VAL A 7 -2.88 4.75 -11.88
N ALA A 8 -3.22 3.78 -12.74
CA ALA A 8 -4.60 3.29 -12.84
C ALA A 8 -5.08 2.70 -11.52
N ARG A 9 -4.20 1.98 -10.80
CA ARG A 9 -4.55 1.42 -9.49
C ARG A 9 -4.77 2.50 -8.44
N PHE A 10 -3.98 3.57 -8.41
CA PHE A 10 -4.20 4.67 -7.46
C PHE A 10 -5.56 5.33 -7.66
N ALA A 11 -5.93 5.62 -8.90
CA ALA A 11 -7.25 6.19 -9.21
C ALA A 11 -8.37 5.26 -8.71
N TRP A 12 -8.28 3.97 -9.04
CA TRP A 12 -9.28 3.00 -8.61
C TRP A 12 -9.35 2.81 -7.09
N LEU A 13 -8.21 2.84 -6.40
CA LEU A 13 -8.17 2.79 -4.93
C LEU A 13 -8.72 4.07 -4.30
N SER A 14 -8.56 5.23 -4.92
CA SER A 14 -9.16 6.48 -4.43
C SER A 14 -10.70 6.46 -4.50
N GLU A 15 -11.26 5.74 -5.46
CA GLU A 15 -12.71 5.53 -5.62
C GLU A 15 -13.25 4.41 -4.72
N ASN A 16 -12.42 3.43 -4.37
CA ASN A 16 -12.79 2.27 -3.56
C ASN A 16 -11.85 2.08 -2.35
N PRO A 17 -11.64 3.08 -1.48
CA PRO A 17 -10.55 3.04 -0.51
C PRO A 17 -10.54 1.83 0.45
N PRO A 18 -11.68 1.34 0.97
CA PRO A 18 -11.68 0.22 1.93
C PRO A 18 -11.37 -1.16 1.34
N ILE A 19 -11.15 -1.29 0.03
CA ILE A 19 -10.95 -2.60 -0.64
C ILE A 19 -9.59 -3.23 -0.37
N GLY A 20 -8.60 -2.43 0.04
CA GLY A 20 -7.29 -2.93 0.45
C GLY A 20 -7.37 -3.75 1.73
N LYS A 21 -6.36 -4.59 1.95
CA LYS A 21 -6.21 -5.31 3.20
C LYS A 21 -5.81 -4.34 4.30
N ARG A 22 -6.59 -4.27 5.39
CA ARG A 22 -6.19 -3.55 6.62
C ARG A 22 -4.91 -4.15 7.19
N ARG A 23 -3.98 -3.28 7.56
CA ARG A 23 -2.68 -3.61 8.17
C ARG A 23 -2.54 -2.95 9.54
N ASP A 24 -3.56 -3.13 10.37
CA ASP A 24 -3.54 -2.67 11.76
C ASP A 24 -2.43 -3.36 12.58
N ASP A 25 -1.88 -4.47 12.08
CA ASP A 25 -0.66 -5.14 12.58
C ASP A 25 0.62 -4.32 12.39
N ILE A 26 0.66 -3.41 11.41
CA ILE A 26 1.77 -2.44 11.24
C ILE A 26 1.43 -1.15 11.98
N LYS A 27 0.26 -0.57 11.68
CA LYS A 27 -0.25 0.64 12.32
C LYS A 27 -1.74 0.78 12.04
N GLN A 28 -2.49 1.21 13.05
CA GLN A 28 -3.93 1.38 12.91
C GLN A 28 -4.29 2.32 11.75
N GLY A 29 -5.25 1.90 10.92
CA GLY A 29 -5.73 2.69 9.77
C GLY A 29 -4.87 2.56 8.51
N TYR A 30 -3.85 1.68 8.52
CA TYR A 30 -3.07 1.36 7.32
C TYR A 30 -3.78 0.32 6.46
N TYR A 31 -3.63 0.47 5.15
CA TYR A 31 -4.15 -0.44 4.15
C TYR A 31 -3.04 -0.81 3.16
N CYS A 32 -3.14 -1.99 2.56
CA CYS A 32 -2.27 -2.39 1.46
C CYS A 32 -3.02 -3.08 0.32
N PHE A 33 -2.57 -2.88 -0.93
CA PHE A 33 -3.11 -3.54 -2.10
C PHE A 33 -1.98 -3.98 -3.07
N PRO A 34 -1.95 -5.24 -3.53
CA PRO A 34 -0.94 -5.71 -4.48
C PRO A 34 -1.25 -5.25 -5.92
N GLU A 35 -0.24 -4.76 -6.64
CA GLU A 35 -0.33 -4.42 -8.06
C GLU A 35 0.92 -4.94 -8.80
N GLY A 36 0.77 -6.06 -9.50
CA GLY A 36 1.90 -6.77 -10.11
C GLY A 36 2.94 -7.16 -9.07
N SER A 37 4.19 -6.73 -9.28
CA SER A 37 5.30 -7.00 -8.36
C SER A 37 5.49 -5.92 -7.28
N HIS A 38 4.48 -5.08 -7.01
CA HIS A 38 4.55 -4.06 -5.96
C HIS A 38 3.37 -4.17 -5.02
N VAL A 39 3.55 -3.68 -3.80
CA VAL A 39 2.47 -3.53 -2.82
C VAL A 39 2.30 -2.05 -2.55
N ILE A 40 1.09 -1.53 -2.73
CA ILE A 40 0.75 -0.14 -2.47
C ILE A 40 0.28 -0.04 -1.03
N PHE A 41 1.01 0.67 -0.17
CA PHE A 41 0.57 1.02 1.17
C PHE A 41 -0.07 2.41 1.16
N TYR A 42 -1.22 2.54 1.82
CA TYR A 42 -1.97 3.78 1.88
C TYR A 42 -2.80 3.89 3.15
N THR A 43 -3.31 5.09 3.41
CA THR A 43 -4.28 5.37 4.48
C THR A 43 -5.54 5.98 3.90
N LEU A 44 -6.64 5.93 4.65
CA LEU A 44 -7.91 6.53 4.26
C LEU A 44 -7.98 7.98 4.72
N THR A 45 -8.44 8.86 3.83
CA THR A 45 -8.71 10.27 4.15
C THR A 45 -10.17 10.60 3.85
N SER A 46 -10.64 11.78 4.23
CA SER A 46 -11.99 12.24 3.91
C SER A 46 -12.22 12.51 2.42
N TYR A 47 -11.15 12.62 1.64
CA TYR A 47 -11.17 12.96 0.21
C TYR A 47 -10.58 11.87 -0.70
N GLY A 48 -10.20 10.71 -0.14
CA GLY A 48 -9.63 9.60 -0.91
C GLY A 48 -8.61 8.79 -0.12
N ILE A 49 -7.41 8.67 -0.69
CA ILE A 49 -6.30 7.93 -0.08
C ILE A 49 -5.01 8.75 -0.09
N ASP A 50 -4.17 8.52 0.92
CA ASP A 50 -2.78 8.97 0.90
C ASP A 50 -1.87 7.74 0.73
N VAL A 51 -1.12 7.69 -0.38
CA VAL A 51 -0.14 6.63 -0.65
C VAL A 51 1.13 6.91 0.14
N ILE A 52 1.50 5.99 1.03
CA ILE A 52 2.64 6.15 1.96
C ILE A 52 3.88 5.36 1.52
N GLY A 53 3.75 4.38 0.63
CA GLY A 53 4.89 3.61 0.12
C GLY A 53 4.50 2.53 -0.89
N ILE A 54 5.44 2.21 -1.79
CA ILE A 54 5.24 1.21 -2.86
C ILE A 54 6.45 0.26 -2.94
N PRO A 55 6.68 -0.60 -1.94
CA PRO A 55 7.75 -1.59 -2.00
C PRO A 55 7.52 -2.59 -3.13
N HIS A 56 8.63 -3.02 -3.74
CA HIS A 56 8.63 -4.17 -4.66
C HIS A 56 8.46 -5.46 -3.84
N GLN A 57 7.53 -6.33 -4.22
CA GLN A 57 7.09 -7.54 -3.52
C GLN A 57 8.21 -8.59 -3.34
N ARG A 58 9.35 -8.44 -4.02
CA ARG A 58 10.57 -9.24 -3.80
C ARG A 58 11.54 -8.67 -2.75
N MET A 59 11.27 -7.48 -2.21
CA MET A 59 11.83 -7.10 -0.92
C MET A 59 10.85 -7.56 0.15
N ASP A 60 11.30 -8.54 0.94
CA ASP A 60 10.70 -9.07 2.16
C ASP A 60 9.64 -8.17 2.81
N VAL A 61 8.38 -8.56 2.70
CA VAL A 61 7.36 -8.25 3.73
C VAL A 61 7.39 -9.35 4.82
N MET A 62 8.59 -9.90 5.07
CA MET A 62 8.91 -10.82 6.15
C MET A 62 10.28 -10.42 6.71
N GLY A 63 10.31 -9.50 7.69
CA GLY A 63 11.44 -9.47 8.63
C GLY A 63 12.42 -8.30 8.56
N HIS A 64 11.98 -7.06 8.34
CA HIS A 64 12.81 -5.93 8.78
C HIS A 64 11.98 -4.76 9.32
N LEU A 65 11.31 -5.02 10.45
CA LEU A 65 10.93 -4.01 11.43
C LEU A 65 11.49 -4.43 12.79
N GLU A 66 12.79 -4.74 12.83
CA GLU A 66 13.59 -4.86 14.05
C GLU A 66 15.04 -4.71 13.60
N ASP A 67 15.71 -3.69 14.16
CA ASP A 67 17.13 -3.32 14.14
C ASP A 67 17.35 -1.87 13.69
N GLU A 68 17.98 -0.96 14.45
CA GLU A 68 18.42 -0.86 15.85
C GLU A 68 18.38 0.66 16.16
N GLY A 69 18.14 1.12 17.39
CA GLY A 69 19.21 1.26 18.38
C GLY A 69 19.49 2.74 18.64
#